data_AF-A0A2V8H0L9-F1
#
_entry.id   AF-A0A2V8H0L9-F1
#
_cell.length_a   1.000
_cell.length_b   1.000
_cell.length_c   1.000
_cell.angle_alpha   90.00
_cell.angle_beta   90.00
_cell.angle_gamma   90.00
#
_symmetry.space_group_name_H-M   'P 1'
#
loop_
_entity.id
_entity.type
_entity.pdbx_description
1 polymer ?
#
loop_
_entity_poly.entity_id
_entity_poly.type
_entity_poly.pdbx_seq_one_letter_code
_entity_poly.pdbx_strand_id
1 'polypeptide(L)'
;PSGPFGAELAAIAQAKKALLLTAGAAVQKFADAIRNEQEVLMHLSNIVMEIYAMDTTIHRLVKNDLADPHADVARTFINDAMSRIDYAARQVLAAVAEGDALRTQLAALRRLLRWLPIDTVRTRQRIAEFLVESNRYAL
;
A
#
# COMPACT_ATOMS: atom_id res chain seq x y z
N PRO A 1 -0.13 9.77 -12.83
CA PRO A 1 -1.12 10.87 -12.87
C PRO A 1 -0.39 12.21 -12.81
N SER A 2 -0.72 13.16 -13.70
CA SER A 2 -0.19 14.52 -13.66
C SER A 2 -1.10 15.39 -12.78
N GLY A 3 -0.58 15.99 -11.71
CA GLY A 3 -1.32 16.83 -10.76
C GLY A 3 -0.82 16.71 -9.31
N PRO A 4 -1.40 17.47 -8.35
CA PRO A 4 -1.16 17.30 -6.92
C PRO A 4 -1.38 15.83 -6.51
N PHE A 5 -0.49 15.30 -5.66
CA PHE A 5 -0.49 13.91 -5.22
C PHE A 5 -0.40 12.87 -6.35
N GLY A 6 0.14 13.26 -7.52
CA GLY A 6 0.22 12.39 -8.69
C GLY A 6 1.02 11.11 -8.46
N ALA A 7 2.06 11.16 -7.63
CA ALA A 7 2.85 9.99 -7.26
C ALA A 7 2.01 9.06 -6.37
N GLU A 8 1.40 9.59 -5.32
CA GLU A 8 0.56 8.88 -4.36
C GLU A 8 -0.62 8.17 -5.04
N LEU A 9 -1.29 8.85 -5.96
CA LEU A 9 -2.35 8.27 -6.79
C LEU A 9 -1.81 7.15 -7.71
N ALA A 10 -0.57 7.28 -8.19
CA ALA A 10 0.08 6.19 -8.94
C ALA A 10 0.37 4.98 -8.03
N ALA A 11 0.85 5.21 -6.80
CA ALA A 11 1.11 4.16 -5.82
C ALA A 11 -0.15 3.37 -5.50
N ILE A 12 -1.26 4.07 -5.26
CA ILE A 12 -2.58 3.47 -5.02
C ILE A 12 -3.00 2.60 -6.22
N ALA A 13 -2.86 3.12 -7.45
CA ALA A 13 -3.20 2.36 -8.65
C ALA A 13 -2.32 1.11 -8.82
N GLN A 14 -1.04 1.20 -8.46
CA GLN A 14 -0.11 0.06 -8.45
C GLN A 14 -0.51 -0.97 -7.38
N ALA A 15 -0.85 -0.52 -6.17
CA ALA A 15 -1.31 -1.38 -5.08
C ALA A 15 -2.58 -2.15 -5.46
N LYS A 16 -3.55 -1.50 -6.11
CA LYS A 16 -4.76 -2.15 -6.64
C LYS A 16 -4.42 -3.23 -7.68
N LYS A 17 -3.44 -2.98 -8.56
CA LYS A 17 -2.97 -4.01 -9.52
C LYS A 17 -2.26 -5.16 -8.82
N ALA A 18 -1.49 -4.88 -7.77
CA ALA A 18 -0.85 -5.92 -6.97
C ALA A 18 -1.89 -6.81 -6.27
N LEU A 19 -2.93 -6.21 -5.68
CA LEU A 19 -4.07 -6.94 -5.11
C LEU A 19 -4.73 -7.88 -6.14
N LEU A 20 -5.01 -7.37 -7.34
CA LEU A 20 -5.62 -8.17 -8.40
C LEU A 20 -4.72 -9.34 -8.84
N LEU A 21 -3.41 -9.11 -8.96
CA LEU A 21 -2.44 -10.16 -9.26
C LEU A 21 -2.44 -11.25 -8.16
N THR A 22 -2.36 -10.84 -6.89
CA THR A 22 -2.25 -11.77 -5.76
C THR A 22 -3.55 -12.53 -5.51
N ALA A 23 -4.70 -11.84 -5.54
CA ALA A 23 -6.00 -12.46 -5.39
C ALA A 23 -6.31 -13.41 -6.56
N GLY A 24 -5.97 -13.00 -7.79
CA GLY A 24 -6.11 -13.85 -8.97
C GLY A 24 -5.30 -15.14 -8.85
N ALA A 25 -4.04 -15.06 -8.41
CA ALA A 25 -3.21 -16.24 -8.19
C ALA A 25 -3.76 -17.16 -7.09
N ALA A 26 -4.27 -16.59 -5.99
CA ALA A 26 -4.88 -17.36 -4.90
C ALA A 26 -6.16 -18.09 -5.34
N VAL A 27 -7.06 -17.41 -6.05
CA VAL A 27 -8.29 -18.01 -6.57
C VAL A 27 -7.98 -19.08 -7.62
N GLN A 28 -6.98 -18.88 -8.48
CA GLN A 28 -6.56 -19.89 -9.45
C GLN A 28 -6.03 -21.17 -8.77
N LYS A 29 -5.36 -21.05 -7.63
CA LYS A 29 -4.80 -22.18 -6.88
C LYS A 29 -5.86 -22.93 -6.07
N PHE A 30 -6.68 -22.20 -5.31
CA PHE A 30 -7.56 -22.79 -4.30
C PHE A 30 -9.03 -22.86 -4.72
N ALA A 31 -9.44 -22.08 -5.73
CA ALA A 31 -10.84 -21.98 -6.17
C ALA A 31 -11.80 -21.80 -4.98
N ASP A 32 -12.87 -22.59 -4.91
CA ASP A 32 -13.86 -22.53 -3.83
C ASP A 32 -13.29 -22.91 -2.46
N ALA A 33 -12.15 -23.60 -2.41
CA ALA A 33 -11.49 -23.98 -1.16
C ALA A 33 -10.72 -22.83 -0.51
N ILE A 34 -10.56 -21.67 -1.19
CA ILE A 34 -9.86 -20.50 -0.64
C ILE A 34 -10.42 -20.04 0.70
N ARG A 35 -11.70 -20.30 0.98
CA ARG A 35 -12.35 -20.02 2.27
C ARG A 35 -11.70 -20.75 3.45
N ASN A 36 -10.96 -21.83 3.21
CA ASN A 36 -10.26 -22.59 4.23
C ASN A 36 -8.83 -22.08 4.45
N GLU A 37 -8.29 -21.30 3.50
CA GLU A 37 -6.93 -20.75 3.52
C GLU A 37 -6.92 -19.40 4.25
N GLN A 38 -7.11 -19.44 5.57
CA GLN A 38 -7.32 -18.25 6.39
C GLN A 38 -6.13 -17.29 6.36
N GLU A 39 -4.90 -17.80 6.35
CA GLU A 39 -3.68 -16.99 6.28
C GLU A 39 -3.56 -16.25 4.94
N VAL A 40 -3.96 -16.90 3.84
CA VAL A 40 -4.02 -16.27 2.51
C VAL A 40 -5.07 -15.16 2.51
N LEU A 41 -6.26 -15.43 3.05
CA LEU A 41 -7.32 -14.43 3.18
C LEU A 41 -6.92 -13.26 4.09
N MET A 42 -6.20 -13.53 5.17
CA MET A 42 -5.65 -12.51 6.06
C MET A 42 -4.69 -11.59 5.31
N HIS A 43 -3.75 -12.14 4.54
CA HIS A 43 -2.83 -11.32 3.76
C HIS A 43 -3.53 -10.50 2.66
N LEU A 44 -4.51 -11.08 1.95
CA LEU A 44 -5.32 -10.35 0.99
C LEU A 44 -6.12 -9.22 1.67
N SER A 45 -6.70 -9.48 2.84
CA SER A 45 -7.42 -8.48 3.62
C SER A 45 -6.51 -7.35 4.08
N ASN A 46 -5.28 -7.66 4.51
CA ASN A 46 -4.28 -6.65 4.86
C ASN A 46 -3.99 -5.72 3.67
N ILE A 47 -3.83 -6.26 2.46
CA ILE A 47 -3.62 -5.45 1.25
C ILE A 47 -4.84 -4.54 0.98
N VAL A 48 -6.06 -5.07 1.11
CA VAL A 48 -7.31 -4.29 0.93
C VAL A 48 -7.40 -3.15 1.94
N MET A 49 -7.07 -3.41 3.21
CA MET A 49 -7.09 -2.38 4.26
C MET A 49 -6.09 -1.26 3.99
N GLU A 50 -4.87 -1.59 3.56
CA GLU A 50 -3.88 -0.57 3.19
C GLU A 50 -4.36 0.27 2.01
N ILE A 51 -4.89 -0.35 0.94
CA ILE A 51 -5.41 0.38 -0.23
C ILE A 51 -6.55 1.32 0.18
N TYR A 52 -7.50 0.82 0.98
CA TYR A 52 -8.63 1.62 1.44
C TYR A 52 -8.18 2.83 2.27
N ALA A 53 -7.23 2.62 3.19
CA ALA A 53 -6.67 3.69 3.99
C ALA A 53 -5.94 4.72 3.12
N MET A 54 -5.11 4.27 2.15
CA MET A 54 -4.39 5.16 1.23
C MET A 54 -5.35 6.02 0.40
N ASP A 55 -6.39 5.42 -0.19
CA ASP A 55 -7.42 6.14 -0.94
C ASP A 55 -8.13 7.17 -0.04
N THR A 56 -8.54 6.75 1.15
CA THR A 56 -9.25 7.61 2.10
C THR A 56 -8.40 8.81 2.51
N THR A 57 -7.13 8.60 2.80
CA THR A 57 -6.21 9.67 3.20
C THR A 57 -6.04 10.71 2.08
N ILE A 58 -5.83 10.29 0.83
CA ILE A 58 -5.69 11.22 -0.30
C ILE A 58 -7.01 11.95 -0.57
N HIS A 59 -8.14 11.24 -0.55
CA HIS A 59 -9.44 11.89 -0.72
C HIS A 59 -9.72 12.92 0.39
N ARG A 60 -9.32 12.65 1.64
CA ARG A 60 -9.45 13.61 2.75
C ARG A 60 -8.63 14.86 2.49
N LEU A 61 -7.40 14.73 2.00
CA LEU A 61 -6.55 15.88 1.67
C LEU A 61 -7.16 16.73 0.57
N VAL A 62 -7.55 16.11 -0.54
CA VAL A 62 -8.10 16.82 -1.71
C VAL A 62 -9.44 17.48 -1.38
N LYS A 63 -10.34 16.76 -0.68
CA LYS A 63 -11.67 17.29 -0.35
C LYS A 63 -11.63 18.53 0.53
N ASN A 64 -10.66 18.61 1.45
CA ASN A 64 -10.56 19.68 2.43
C ASN A 64 -9.45 20.68 2.11
N ASP A 65 -8.85 20.59 0.91
CA ASP A 65 -7.73 21.44 0.45
C ASP A 65 -6.58 21.53 1.49
N LEU A 66 -6.23 20.40 2.09
CA LEU A 66 -5.24 20.34 3.17
C LEU A 66 -3.81 20.30 2.61
N ALA A 67 -2.96 21.19 3.14
CA ALA A 67 -1.54 21.26 2.81
C ALA A 67 -0.66 20.57 3.87
N ASP A 68 0.63 20.84 3.86
CA ASP A 68 1.53 20.42 4.93
C ASP A 68 1.06 21.06 6.26
N PRO A 69 1.08 20.30 7.38
CA PRO A 69 1.71 18.99 7.60
C PRO A 69 0.81 17.78 7.27
N HIS A 70 -0.46 17.96 6.91
CA HIS A 70 -1.35 16.82 6.62
C HIS A 70 -0.90 16.04 5.37
N ALA A 71 -0.39 16.75 4.36
CA ALA A 71 0.19 16.11 3.17
C ALA A 71 1.45 15.27 3.51
N ASP A 72 2.27 15.71 4.46
CA ASP A 72 3.41 14.95 4.96
C ASP A 72 2.99 13.65 5.67
N VAL A 73 1.90 13.67 6.43
CA VAL A 73 1.31 12.47 7.04
C VAL A 73 0.91 11.47 5.96
N ALA A 74 0.20 11.92 4.92
CA ALA A 74 -0.25 11.05 3.85
C ALA A 74 0.90 10.43 3.06
N ARG A 75 1.90 11.26 2.71
CA ARG A 75 3.13 10.82 2.02
C ARG A 75 3.86 9.74 2.81
N THR A 76 4.04 9.97 4.11
CA THR A 76 4.69 9.01 5.01
C THR A 76 3.90 7.72 5.10
N PHE A 77 2.58 7.83 5.33
CA PHE A 77 1.70 6.68 5.44
C PHE A 77 1.70 5.81 4.17
N ILE A 78 1.56 6.43 3.00
CA ILE A 78 1.57 5.72 1.71
C ILE A 78 2.91 5.04 1.45
N ASN A 79 4.02 5.68 1.83
CA ASN A 79 5.34 5.07 1.69
C ASN A 79 5.46 3.76 2.50
N ASP A 80 5.02 3.79 3.75
CA ASP A 80 5.05 2.61 4.61
C ASP A 80 4.03 1.54 4.14
N ALA A 81 2.84 1.97 3.72
CA ALA A 81 1.77 1.11 3.23
C ALA A 81 2.22 0.29 2.01
N MET A 82 2.92 0.89 1.07
CA MET A 82 3.48 0.19 -0.10
C MET A 82 4.41 -0.96 0.30
N SER A 83 5.19 -0.79 1.38
CA SER A 83 6.08 -1.84 1.91
C SER A 83 5.28 -2.97 2.56
N ARG A 84 4.23 -2.65 3.32
CA ARG A 84 3.32 -3.65 3.91
C ARG A 84 2.55 -4.43 2.84
N ILE A 85 2.14 -3.77 1.76
CA ILE A 85 1.50 -4.39 0.59
C ILE A 85 2.47 -5.36 -0.11
N ASP A 86 3.72 -4.95 -0.39
CA ASP A 86 4.72 -5.83 -1.00
C ASP A 86 4.95 -7.08 -0.13
N TYR A 87 5.08 -6.90 1.19
CA TYR A 87 5.24 -8.00 2.12
C TYR A 87 4.05 -8.98 2.06
N ALA A 88 2.82 -8.50 2.24
CA ALA A 88 1.63 -9.36 2.26
C ALA A 88 1.42 -10.07 0.90
N ALA A 89 1.66 -9.36 -0.20
CA ALA A 89 1.56 -9.91 -1.54
C ALA A 89 2.53 -11.08 -1.76
N ARG A 90 3.77 -10.97 -1.28
CA ARG A 90 4.77 -12.04 -1.37
C ARG A 90 4.39 -13.27 -0.58
N GLN A 91 3.78 -13.11 0.61
CA GLN A 91 3.30 -14.25 1.39
C GLN A 91 2.21 -15.01 0.64
N VAL A 92 1.25 -14.30 0.04
CA VAL A 92 0.21 -14.92 -0.80
C VAL A 92 0.82 -15.66 -1.98
N LEU A 93 1.73 -15.03 -2.74
CA LEU A 93 2.34 -15.65 -3.91
C LEU A 93 3.16 -16.90 -3.55
N ALA A 94 3.90 -16.85 -2.43
CA ALA A 94 4.66 -18.00 -1.93
C ALA A 94 3.76 -19.15 -1.44
N ALA A 95 2.55 -18.86 -0.96
CA ALA A 95 1.59 -19.88 -0.55
C ALA A 95 0.92 -20.59 -1.75
N VAL A 96 0.87 -19.94 -2.93
CA VAL A 96 0.12 -20.45 -4.10
C VAL A 96 0.99 -21.02 -5.20
N ALA A 97 2.28 -20.68 -5.23
CA ALA A 97 3.21 -21.09 -6.28
C ALA A 97 4.61 -21.40 -5.74
N GLU A 98 5.33 -22.25 -6.47
CA GLU A 98 6.70 -22.66 -6.17
C GLU A 98 7.58 -22.58 -7.42
N GLY A 99 8.90 -22.75 -7.25
CA GLY A 99 9.85 -22.85 -8.37
C GLY A 99 9.83 -21.66 -9.34
N ASP A 100 9.83 -21.95 -10.64
CA ASP A 100 9.85 -20.92 -11.68
C ASP A 100 8.56 -20.11 -11.78
N ALA A 101 7.42 -20.71 -11.44
CA ALA A 101 6.14 -20.02 -11.38
C ALA A 101 6.18 -18.92 -10.32
N LEU A 102 6.66 -19.23 -9.12
CA LEU A 102 6.84 -18.25 -8.04
C LEU A 102 7.82 -17.14 -8.46
N ARG A 103 8.98 -17.50 -9.03
CA ARG A 103 9.96 -16.51 -9.51
C ARG A 103 9.36 -15.52 -10.49
N THR A 104 8.53 -16.02 -11.42
CA THR A 104 7.85 -15.20 -12.43
C THR A 104 6.83 -14.25 -11.78
N GLN A 105 6.01 -14.76 -10.86
CA GLN A 105 5.01 -13.94 -10.16
C GLN A 105 5.67 -12.87 -9.28
N LEU A 106 6.75 -13.18 -8.57
CA LEU A 106 7.51 -12.22 -7.78
C LEU A 106 8.16 -11.14 -8.64
N ALA A 107 8.65 -11.48 -9.82
CA ALA A 107 9.17 -10.50 -10.78
C ALA A 107 8.06 -9.57 -11.30
N ALA A 108 6.88 -10.11 -11.59
CA ALA A 108 5.72 -9.32 -11.99
C ALA A 108 5.26 -8.37 -10.87
N LEU A 109 5.18 -8.86 -9.62
CA LEU A 109 4.86 -8.04 -8.45
C LEU A 109 5.84 -6.88 -8.27
N ARG A 110 7.15 -7.16 -8.32
CA ARG A 110 8.20 -6.13 -8.21
C ARG A 110 8.07 -5.04 -9.28
N ARG A 111 7.67 -5.41 -10.50
CA ARG A 111 7.43 -4.44 -11.59
C ARG A 111 6.18 -3.60 -11.34
N LEU A 112 5.12 -4.18 -10.78
CA LEU A 112 3.90 -3.46 -10.44
C LEU A 112 4.12 -2.46 -9.30
N LEU A 113 4.80 -2.87 -8.23
CA LEU A 113 5.06 -2.06 -7.03
C LEU A 113 6.32 -1.19 -7.16
N ARG A 114 6.62 -0.72 -8.38
CA ARG A 114 7.77 0.17 -8.60
C ARG A 114 7.43 1.56 -8.08
N TRP A 115 7.86 1.83 -6.84
CA TRP A 115 7.70 3.08 -6.13
C TRP A 115 9.07 3.65 -5.75
N LEU A 116 9.23 4.97 -5.83
CA LEU A 116 10.44 5.66 -5.34
C LEU A 116 10.22 6.04 -3.86
N PRO A 117 11.00 5.47 -2.91
CA PRO A 117 10.88 5.86 -1.52
C PRO A 117 11.14 7.35 -1.31
N ILE A 118 10.38 7.95 -0.40
CA ILE A 118 10.63 9.33 0.05
C ILE A 118 11.51 9.34 1.30
N ASP A 119 12.09 10.48 1.63
CA ASP A 119 12.76 10.68 2.92
C ASP A 119 11.70 10.78 4.04
N THR A 120 11.30 9.62 4.55
CA THR A 120 10.35 9.54 5.65
C THR A 120 10.95 9.95 6.99
N VAL A 121 12.28 10.05 7.12
CA VAL A 121 12.93 10.58 8.33
C VAL A 121 12.66 12.06 8.42
N ARG A 122 12.98 12.82 7.37
CA ARG A 122 12.74 14.26 7.35
C ARG A 122 11.25 14.60 7.39
N THR A 123 10.41 13.81 6.72
CA THR A 123 8.97 14.01 6.72
C THR A 123 8.37 13.79 8.12
N ARG A 124 8.78 12.76 8.85
CA ARG A 124 8.36 12.54 10.24
C ARG A 124 8.86 13.62 11.21
N GLN A 125 10.06 14.17 10.99
CA GLN A 125 10.55 15.30 11.79
C GLN A 125 9.65 16.53 11.66
N ARG A 126 9.24 16.91 10.43
CA ARG A 126 8.32 18.05 10.22
C ARG A 126 6.97 17.82 10.91
N ILE A 127 6.43 16.61 10.81
CA ILE A 127 5.18 16.23 11.51
C ILE A 127 5.35 16.36 13.04
N ALA A 128 6.48 15.89 13.57
CA ALA A 128 6.77 15.95 15.00
C ALA A 128 6.94 17.40 15.50
N GLU A 129 7.68 18.23 14.77
CA GLU A 129 7.87 19.67 15.06
C GLU A 129 6.50 20.37 15.20
N PHE A 130 5.59 20.16 14.23
CA PHE A 130 4.24 20.73 14.26
C PHE A 130 3.39 20.24 15.45
N LEU A 131 3.43 18.93 15.74
CA LEU A 131 2.65 18.36 16.84
C LEU A 131 3.15 18.82 18.21
N VAL A 132 4.47 18.97 18.37
CA VAL A 132 5.08 19.50 19.60
C VAL A 132 4.68 20.95 19.82
N GLU A 133 4.74 21.79 18.78
CA GLU A 133 4.30 23.19 18.85
C GLU A 133 2.80 23.29 19.19
N SER A 134 1.99 22.39 18.63
CA SER A 134 0.54 22.35 18.85
C SER A 134 0.14 21.80 20.23
N ASN A 135 1.02 21.04 20.89
CA ASN A 135 0.79 20.32 22.15
C ASN A 135 -0.53 19.51 22.19
N ARG A 136 -0.97 19.00 21.04
CA ARG A 136 -2.16 18.16 20.85
C ARG A 136 -2.09 17.47 19.49
N TYR A 137 -2.98 16.50 19.27
CA TYR A 137 -3.17 15.94 17.93
C TYR A 137 -3.92 16.95 17.04
N ALA A 138 -3.21 17.59 16.10
CA ALA A 138 -3.73 18.66 15.23
C ALA A 138 -3.68 18.30 13.73
N LEU A 139 -3.78 17.00 13.39
CA LEU A 139 -3.60 16.43 12.04
C LEU A 139 -4.85 15.74 11.47
#